data_AF-A0A3N5TBG0-F1
#
_entry.id   AF-A0A3N5TBG0-F1
#
_cell.length_a   1.000
_cell.length_b   1.000
_cell.length_c   1.000
_cell.angle_alpha   90.00
_cell.angle_beta   90.00
_cell.angle_gamma   90.00
#
_symmetry.space_group_name_H-M   'P 1'
#
loop_
_entity.id
_entity.type
_entity.pdbx_description
1 polymer ?
#
loop_
_entity_poly.entity_id
_entity_poly.type
_entity_poly.pdbx_seq_one_letter_code
_entity_poly.pdbx_strand_id
1 'polypeptide(L)'
;SHVSPDGWVQRLLIALAFGGVLESDTGFGTSEAIPAGILISMGYKPLRAAILCLVANTVPVAFGLLGTPVITLARLTGLSVGSLSVLTALQLSPIIVFLPLVLVVVITGKMKGLRGVALLSLGSGIMFSLGQTLTAWFLGPELPAVIGSIAAGGFIIMWSRLFPVKTPWPADPVDTPVVDPVDSPRAGVRRTITAIMPYVLILLFTILLRIPANVDFFSSPFFTPKVTIYGGQNAASVQIPWASGAGTVLIITGIISGFAQGLSIRRLLRTLAVTFRKIGLTAVTVLSIVALARVMTYSGMVYSLAVAAGTLGIWFPLLSPFIGMIGTFLTGSDTSSNILFGSLQKESAIAAGVEPEWLAAANTSGATAGKMISPQSLSIAAASTGLAGREKELFRGTVWFCVAYVAVMAIIVFAVTLF
;
A
#
# COMPACT_ATOMS: atom_id res chain seq x y z
N SER A 1 -0.49 -18.82 -19.61
CA SER A 1 -1.03 -18.77 -18.23
C SER A 1 -2.32 -19.57 -18.17
N HIS A 2 -2.50 -20.46 -17.19
CA HIS A 2 -3.63 -21.42 -17.16
C HIS A 2 -4.88 -20.94 -16.37
N VAL A 3 -4.93 -19.69 -15.89
CA VAL A 3 -6.06 -19.20 -15.07
C VAL A 3 -7.21 -18.66 -15.93
N SER A 4 -6.90 -17.89 -16.97
CA SER A 4 -7.88 -17.41 -17.94
C SER A 4 -7.17 -17.04 -19.25
N PRO A 5 -7.75 -17.34 -20.43
CA PRO A 5 -7.24 -16.85 -21.71
C PRO A 5 -7.48 -15.34 -21.90
N ASP A 6 -8.31 -14.72 -21.06
CA ASP A 6 -8.64 -13.31 -21.16
C ASP A 6 -7.52 -12.42 -20.60
N GLY A 7 -7.00 -11.50 -21.43
CA GLY A 7 -5.90 -10.63 -21.06
C GLY A 7 -6.24 -9.58 -20.00
N TRP A 8 -7.52 -9.21 -19.85
CA TRP A 8 -7.93 -8.25 -18.82
C TRP A 8 -8.03 -8.92 -17.44
N VAL A 9 -8.59 -10.13 -17.39
CA VAL A 9 -8.60 -10.96 -16.18
C VAL A 9 -7.18 -11.16 -15.65
N GLN A 10 -6.22 -11.46 -16.53
CA GLN A 10 -4.82 -11.61 -16.14
C GLN A 10 -4.24 -10.33 -15.54
N ARG A 11 -4.46 -9.18 -16.18
CA ARG A 11 -4.00 -7.87 -15.68
C ARG A 11 -4.55 -7.56 -14.29
N LEU A 12 -5.84 -7.78 -14.05
CA LEU A 12 -6.44 -7.56 -12.73
C LEU A 12 -5.91 -8.53 -11.67
N LEU A 13 -5.79 -9.83 -11.99
CA LEU A 13 -5.24 -10.79 -11.05
C LEU A 13 -3.79 -10.47 -10.65
N ILE A 14 -2.99 -9.99 -11.60
CA ILE A 14 -1.57 -9.72 -11.37
C ILE A 14 -1.37 -8.35 -10.70
N ALA A 15 -1.91 -7.28 -11.28
CA ALA A 15 -1.65 -5.93 -10.81
C ALA A 15 -2.48 -5.56 -9.57
N LEU A 16 -3.78 -5.88 -9.55
CA LEU A 16 -4.68 -5.49 -8.44
C LEU A 16 -4.62 -6.49 -7.29
N ALA A 17 -4.87 -7.77 -7.56
CA ALA A 17 -4.94 -8.78 -6.49
C ALA A 17 -3.55 -9.20 -6.00
N PHE A 18 -2.71 -9.77 -6.87
CA PHE A 18 -1.39 -10.22 -6.46
C PHE A 18 -0.47 -9.06 -6.05
N GLY A 19 -0.45 -7.97 -6.82
CA GLY A 19 0.26 -6.74 -6.45
C GLY A 19 -0.18 -6.17 -5.10
N GLY A 20 -1.48 -6.18 -4.82
CA GLY A 20 -2.02 -5.73 -3.54
C GLY A 20 -1.58 -6.58 -2.33
N VAL A 21 -1.51 -7.91 -2.48
CA VAL A 21 -0.94 -8.79 -1.46
C VAL A 21 0.55 -8.46 -1.24
N LEU A 22 1.32 -8.28 -2.32
CA LEU A 22 2.75 -7.96 -2.21
C LEU A 22 3.00 -6.63 -1.49
N GLU A 23 2.22 -5.59 -1.76
CA GLU A 23 2.36 -4.29 -1.08
C GLU A 23 2.07 -4.42 0.42
N SER A 24 1.05 -5.20 0.74
CA SER A 24 0.63 -5.43 2.13
C SER A 24 1.69 -6.16 2.95
N ASP A 25 2.35 -7.16 2.35
CA ASP A 25 3.27 -8.04 3.04
C ASP A 25 4.73 -7.54 3.01
N THR A 26 5.16 -6.92 1.91
CA THR A 26 6.57 -6.60 1.67
C THR A 26 6.85 -5.12 1.47
N GLY A 27 5.94 -4.38 0.82
CA GLY A 27 6.08 -2.96 0.50
C GLY A 27 7.36 -2.63 -0.29
N PHE A 28 7.77 -1.35 -0.27
CA PHE A 28 9.05 -0.87 -0.80
C PHE A 28 9.32 -1.15 -2.30
N GLY A 29 8.30 -1.14 -3.16
CA GLY A 29 8.51 -1.23 -4.60
C GLY A 29 8.32 -2.62 -5.22
N THR A 30 8.11 -3.65 -4.37
CA THR A 30 7.98 -5.04 -4.81
C THR A 30 6.67 -5.30 -5.57
N SER A 31 5.60 -4.63 -5.15
CA SER A 31 4.25 -4.68 -5.72
C SER A 31 4.17 -4.01 -7.09
N GLU A 32 5.06 -3.07 -7.41
CA GLU A 32 5.17 -2.52 -8.75
C GLU A 32 6.10 -3.36 -9.63
N ALA A 33 7.23 -3.80 -9.09
CA ALA A 33 8.27 -4.47 -9.87
C ALA A 33 7.92 -5.90 -10.30
N ILE A 34 7.47 -6.74 -9.36
CA ILE A 34 7.24 -8.16 -9.63
C ILE A 34 6.02 -8.34 -10.56
N PRO A 35 4.85 -7.75 -10.28
CA PRO A 35 3.70 -7.83 -11.19
C PRO A 35 3.99 -7.27 -12.58
N ALA A 36 4.73 -6.16 -12.69
CA ALA A 36 5.10 -5.62 -14.00
C ALA A 36 6.02 -6.57 -14.78
N GLY A 37 7.00 -7.20 -14.12
CA GLY A 37 7.86 -8.22 -14.74
C GLY A 37 7.08 -9.46 -15.20
N ILE A 38 6.10 -9.92 -14.42
CA ILE A 38 5.21 -11.03 -14.82
C ILE A 38 4.37 -10.65 -16.04
N LEU A 39 3.82 -9.43 -16.08
CA LEU A 39 3.08 -8.98 -17.25
C LEU A 39 3.99 -8.91 -18.48
N ILE A 40 5.22 -8.42 -18.36
CA ILE A 40 6.16 -8.37 -19.49
C ILE A 40 6.50 -9.77 -20.01
N SER A 41 6.73 -10.74 -19.11
CA SER A 41 7.01 -12.13 -19.52
C SER A 41 5.81 -12.81 -20.17
N MET A 42 4.59 -12.33 -19.91
CA MET A 42 3.36 -12.75 -20.59
C MET A 42 3.13 -12.03 -21.93
N GLY A 43 4.08 -11.18 -22.36
CA GLY A 43 4.00 -10.45 -23.62
C GLY A 43 3.19 -9.17 -23.54
N TYR A 44 3.07 -8.51 -22.38
CA TYR A 44 2.49 -7.16 -22.30
C TYR A 44 3.56 -6.08 -22.51
N LYS A 45 3.19 -4.96 -23.13
CA LYS A 45 4.11 -3.82 -23.37
C LYS A 45 4.68 -3.27 -22.04
N PRO A 46 6.01 -3.15 -21.89
CA PRO A 46 6.64 -2.74 -20.63
C PRO A 46 6.09 -1.46 -20.02
N LEU A 47 5.91 -0.41 -20.82
CA LEU A 47 5.40 0.89 -20.34
C LEU A 47 3.98 0.78 -19.79
N ARG A 48 3.10 0.02 -20.46
CA ARG A 48 1.71 -0.16 -20.02
C ARG A 48 1.63 -1.04 -18.78
N ALA A 49 2.46 -2.08 -18.70
CA ALA A 49 2.55 -2.95 -17.52
C ALA A 49 3.02 -2.16 -16.29
N ALA A 50 4.06 -1.34 -16.44
CA ALA A 50 4.57 -0.49 -15.36
C ALA A 50 3.52 0.53 -14.88
N ILE A 51 2.88 1.27 -15.80
CA ILE A 51 1.82 2.24 -15.46
C ILE A 51 0.64 1.54 -14.77
N LEU A 52 0.21 0.39 -15.28
CA LEU A 52 -0.85 -0.41 -14.67
C LEU A 52 -0.52 -0.77 -13.22
N CYS A 53 0.69 -1.26 -12.95
CA CYS A 53 1.07 -1.68 -11.60
C CYS A 53 1.26 -0.49 -10.66
N LEU A 54 1.86 0.62 -11.13
CA LEU A 54 1.99 1.86 -10.35
C LEU A 54 0.63 2.41 -9.91
N VAL A 55 -0.34 2.41 -10.82
CA VAL A 55 -1.69 2.90 -10.55
C VAL A 55 -2.48 1.91 -9.68
N ALA A 56 -2.38 0.61 -9.94
CA ALA A 56 -3.04 -0.41 -9.12
C ALA A 56 -2.53 -0.40 -7.66
N ASN A 57 -1.25 -0.08 -7.46
CA ASN A 57 -0.65 -0.04 -6.13
C ASN A 57 -1.24 1.04 -5.21
N THR A 58 -1.98 2.04 -5.70
CA THR A 58 -2.48 3.11 -4.82
C THR A 58 -3.60 2.69 -3.87
N VAL A 59 -4.16 1.51 -4.07
CA VAL A 59 -5.21 0.95 -3.19
C VAL A 59 -4.62 0.36 -1.90
N PRO A 60 -3.67 -0.59 -1.97
CA PRO A 60 -3.16 -1.26 -0.78
C PRO A 60 -2.23 -0.40 0.10
N VAL A 61 -1.59 0.64 -0.43
CA VAL A 61 -0.44 1.32 0.21
C VAL A 61 -0.75 1.87 1.60
N ALA A 62 -1.95 2.40 1.85
CA ALA A 62 -2.33 2.93 3.16
C ALA A 62 -2.21 1.89 4.30
N PHE A 63 -2.42 0.61 3.96
CA PHE A 63 -2.30 -0.52 4.87
C PHE A 63 -1.08 -1.39 4.55
N GLY A 64 -0.15 -0.88 3.75
CA GLY A 64 1.08 -1.54 3.36
C GLY A 64 1.98 -1.88 4.55
N LEU A 65 2.83 -2.91 4.38
CA LEU A 65 3.72 -3.43 5.41
C LEU A 65 3.00 -3.63 6.76
N LEU A 66 1.88 -4.36 6.72
CA LEU A 66 1.04 -4.64 7.88
C LEU A 66 0.55 -3.36 8.60
N GLY A 67 -0.01 -2.40 7.87
CA GLY A 67 -0.66 -1.23 8.47
C GLY A 67 0.29 -0.17 9.02
N THR A 68 1.59 -0.26 8.73
CA THR A 68 2.61 0.65 9.26
C THR A 68 2.28 2.15 9.06
N PRO A 69 1.74 2.60 7.90
CA PRO A 69 1.37 4.01 7.71
C PRO A 69 0.33 4.51 8.71
N VAL A 70 -0.76 3.76 8.91
CA VAL A 70 -1.85 4.12 9.84
C VAL A 70 -1.38 4.03 11.29
N ILE A 71 -0.64 2.97 11.66
CA ILE A 71 -0.09 2.81 13.02
C ILE A 71 0.85 3.97 13.36
N THR A 72 1.69 4.38 12.41
CA THR A 72 2.64 5.49 12.61
C THR A 72 1.92 6.82 12.75
N LEU A 73 0.91 7.07 11.91
CA LEU A 73 0.06 8.24 12.01
C LEU A 73 -0.59 8.34 13.40
N ALA A 74 -1.21 7.26 13.86
CA ALA A 74 -1.86 7.19 15.17
C ALA A 74 -0.88 7.50 16.31
N ARG A 75 0.32 6.91 16.28
CA ARG A 75 1.36 7.14 17.30
C ARG A 75 1.87 8.59 17.35
N LEU A 76 1.92 9.26 16.21
CA LEU A 76 2.42 10.64 16.13
C LEU A 76 1.37 11.67 16.51
N THR A 77 0.12 11.41 16.15
CA THR A 77 -1.01 12.30 16.41
C THR A 77 -1.63 12.06 17.79
N GLY A 78 -1.42 10.86 18.36
CA GLY A 78 -2.10 10.42 19.58
C GLY A 78 -3.57 10.04 19.34
N LEU A 79 -3.98 9.83 18.10
CA LEU A 79 -5.34 9.46 17.71
C LEU A 79 -5.56 7.94 17.75
N SER A 80 -6.82 7.50 17.71
CA SER A 80 -7.18 6.09 17.76
C SER A 80 -6.70 5.35 16.51
N VAL A 81 -5.94 4.27 16.70
CA VAL A 81 -5.53 3.37 15.60
C VAL A 81 -6.75 2.78 14.90
N GLY A 82 -7.76 2.35 15.67
CA GLY A 82 -8.98 1.74 15.14
C GLY A 82 -9.78 2.73 14.28
N SER A 83 -9.99 3.95 14.80
CA SER A 83 -10.73 4.98 14.07
C SER A 83 -10.00 5.38 12.79
N LEU A 84 -8.70 5.66 12.86
CA LEU A 84 -7.91 5.99 11.67
C LEU A 84 -7.92 4.88 10.63
N SER A 85 -7.93 3.62 11.06
CA SER A 85 -8.05 2.47 10.15
C SER A 85 -9.37 2.49 9.39
N VAL A 86 -10.48 2.67 10.10
CA VAL A 86 -11.82 2.71 9.49
C VAL A 86 -11.98 3.93 8.58
N LEU A 87 -11.62 5.12 9.05
CA LEU A 87 -11.78 6.36 8.28
C LEU A 87 -10.90 6.36 7.03
N THR A 88 -9.66 5.87 7.13
CA THR A 88 -8.79 5.71 5.94
C THR A 88 -9.41 4.71 4.95
N ALA A 89 -9.91 3.58 5.43
CA ALA A 89 -10.55 2.59 4.56
C ALA A 89 -11.82 3.14 3.86
N LEU A 90 -12.64 3.91 4.57
CA LEU A 90 -13.84 4.55 4.04
C LEU A 90 -13.51 5.62 3.01
N GLN A 91 -12.53 6.49 3.28
CA GLN A 91 -12.08 7.50 2.31
C GLN A 91 -11.55 6.87 1.03
N LEU A 92 -10.79 5.78 1.13
CA LEU A 92 -10.25 5.06 -0.02
C LEU A 92 -11.32 4.29 -0.80
N SER A 93 -12.40 3.85 -0.15
CA SER A 93 -13.40 2.92 -0.73
C SER A 93 -13.96 3.36 -2.09
N PRO A 94 -14.39 4.63 -2.30
CA PRO A 94 -14.84 5.07 -3.62
C PRO A 94 -13.75 4.90 -4.69
N ILE A 95 -12.51 5.29 -4.39
CA ILE A 95 -11.41 5.15 -5.33
C ILE A 95 -11.15 3.69 -5.65
N ILE A 96 -11.13 2.81 -4.64
CA ILE A 96 -10.91 1.37 -4.79
C ILE A 96 -11.98 0.74 -5.70
N VAL A 97 -13.24 1.10 -5.50
CA VAL A 97 -14.37 0.58 -6.29
C VAL A 97 -14.22 0.96 -7.77
N PHE A 98 -13.86 2.20 -8.06
CA PHE A 98 -13.76 2.69 -9.45
C PHE A 98 -12.41 2.42 -10.10
N LEU A 99 -11.35 2.15 -9.34
CA LEU A 99 -10.00 2.01 -9.88
C LEU A 99 -9.88 0.97 -11.00
N PRO A 100 -10.45 -0.25 -10.89
CA PRO A 100 -10.34 -1.24 -11.96
C PRO A 100 -10.97 -0.78 -13.27
N LEU A 101 -12.00 0.08 -13.23
CA LEU A 101 -12.56 0.71 -14.43
C LEU A 101 -11.60 1.74 -15.02
N VAL A 102 -10.97 2.55 -14.16
CA VAL A 102 -9.99 3.54 -14.61
C VAL A 102 -8.77 2.86 -15.24
N LEU A 103 -8.30 1.74 -14.67
CA LEU A 103 -7.21 0.96 -15.23
C LEU A 103 -7.47 0.49 -16.67
N VAL A 104 -8.73 0.14 -17.00
CA VAL A 104 -9.13 -0.18 -18.38
C VAL A 104 -8.91 1.03 -19.29
N VAL A 105 -9.36 2.20 -18.86
CA VAL A 105 -9.27 3.44 -19.64
C VAL A 105 -7.82 3.87 -19.81
N VAL A 106 -6.99 3.74 -18.78
CA VAL A 106 -5.55 4.03 -18.82
C VAL A 106 -4.84 3.16 -19.85
N ILE A 107 -5.19 1.87 -19.94
CA ILE A 107 -4.57 0.94 -20.88
C ILE A 107 -5.07 1.13 -22.32
N THR A 108 -6.37 1.34 -22.50
CA THR A 108 -7.00 1.40 -23.83
C THR A 108 -7.01 2.79 -24.44
N GLY A 109 -6.88 3.82 -23.61
CA GLY A 109 -7.13 5.21 -23.97
C GLY A 109 -8.57 5.51 -24.36
N LYS A 110 -9.53 4.58 -24.17
CA LYS A 110 -10.89 4.69 -24.70
C LYS A 110 -11.93 4.13 -23.72
N MET A 111 -12.98 4.91 -23.45
CA MET A 111 -14.15 4.46 -22.67
C MET A 111 -14.86 3.24 -23.29
N LYS A 112 -14.80 3.09 -24.62
CA LYS A 112 -15.34 1.91 -25.32
C LYS A 112 -14.68 0.60 -24.88
N GLY A 113 -13.48 0.64 -24.33
CA GLY A 113 -12.81 -0.52 -23.74
C GLY A 113 -13.59 -1.13 -22.57
N LEU A 114 -14.43 -0.36 -21.87
CA LEU A 114 -15.21 -0.88 -20.73
C LEU A 114 -16.27 -1.92 -21.11
N ARG A 115 -16.65 -1.99 -22.40
CA ARG A 115 -17.67 -2.92 -22.87
C ARG A 115 -17.21 -4.36 -22.66
N GLY A 116 -17.98 -5.13 -21.90
CA GLY A 116 -17.71 -6.54 -21.60
C GLY A 116 -16.86 -6.79 -20.36
N VAL A 117 -16.15 -5.79 -19.83
CA VAL A 117 -15.32 -5.94 -18.62
C VAL A 117 -15.76 -5.07 -17.43
N ALA A 118 -16.64 -4.10 -17.65
CA ALA A 118 -17.04 -3.15 -16.61
C ALA A 118 -17.59 -3.83 -15.34
N LEU A 119 -18.46 -4.84 -15.49
CA LEU A 119 -19.04 -5.55 -14.35
C LEU A 119 -17.98 -6.32 -13.54
N LEU A 120 -17.08 -7.01 -14.24
CA LEU A 120 -15.95 -7.69 -13.61
C LEU A 120 -15.04 -6.71 -12.87
N SER A 121 -14.67 -5.61 -13.53
CA SER A 121 -13.83 -4.57 -12.97
C SER A 121 -14.47 -3.94 -11.73
N LEU A 122 -15.71 -3.48 -11.82
CA LEU A 122 -16.42 -2.86 -10.71
C LEU A 122 -16.61 -3.85 -9.55
N GLY A 123 -17.02 -5.09 -9.86
CA GLY A 123 -17.17 -6.14 -8.86
C GLY A 123 -15.87 -6.46 -8.13
N SER A 124 -14.74 -6.48 -8.84
CA SER A 124 -13.42 -6.67 -8.21
C SER A 124 -13.05 -5.53 -7.26
N GLY A 125 -13.36 -4.28 -7.62
CA GLY A 125 -13.16 -3.11 -6.77
C GLY A 125 -14.06 -3.12 -5.54
N ILE A 126 -15.34 -3.49 -5.71
CA ILE A 126 -16.29 -3.66 -4.59
C ILE A 126 -15.77 -4.71 -3.61
N MET A 127 -15.35 -5.87 -4.10
CA MET A 127 -14.85 -6.94 -3.25
C MET A 127 -13.56 -6.55 -2.52
N PHE A 128 -12.68 -5.80 -3.18
CA PHE A 128 -11.51 -5.22 -2.52
C PHE A 128 -11.95 -4.27 -1.39
N SER A 129 -12.79 -3.29 -1.72
CA SER A 129 -13.24 -2.25 -0.79
C SER A 129 -13.95 -2.84 0.43
N LEU A 130 -14.82 -3.83 0.23
CA LEU A 130 -15.52 -4.54 1.30
C LEU A 130 -14.53 -5.32 2.17
N GLY A 131 -13.65 -6.12 1.57
CA GLY A 131 -12.65 -6.89 2.30
C GLY A 131 -11.74 -6.00 3.14
N GLN A 132 -11.29 -4.88 2.57
CA GLN A 132 -10.48 -3.88 3.26
C GLN A 132 -11.25 -3.24 4.41
N THR A 133 -12.44 -2.70 4.15
CA THR A 133 -13.19 -1.91 5.15
C THR A 133 -13.66 -2.75 6.32
N LEU A 134 -14.17 -3.96 6.07
CA LEU A 134 -14.57 -4.88 7.14
C LEU A 134 -13.38 -5.28 8.00
N THR A 135 -12.24 -5.56 7.37
CA THR A 135 -11.01 -5.90 8.10
C THR A 135 -10.50 -4.72 8.92
N ALA A 136 -10.53 -3.50 8.36
CA ALA A 136 -10.13 -2.29 9.07
C ALA A 136 -11.02 -2.04 10.30
N TRP A 137 -12.32 -2.34 10.20
CA TRP A 137 -13.28 -2.21 11.28
C TRP A 137 -13.05 -3.24 12.41
N PHE A 138 -12.88 -4.52 12.06
CA PHE A 138 -12.86 -5.59 13.06
C PHE A 138 -11.45 -5.96 13.55
N LEU A 139 -10.45 -5.83 12.69
CA LEU A 139 -9.09 -6.36 12.95
C LEU A 139 -8.02 -5.26 13.00
N GLY A 140 -8.33 -4.03 12.58
CA GLY A 140 -7.40 -2.91 12.57
C GLY A 140 -6.59 -2.81 11.26
N PRO A 141 -5.46 -2.09 11.27
CA PRO A 141 -4.77 -1.68 10.04
C PRO A 141 -3.86 -2.75 9.41
N GLU A 142 -3.62 -3.89 10.05
CA GLU A 142 -2.56 -4.81 9.64
C GLU A 142 -2.92 -5.69 8.43
N LEU A 143 -4.19 -6.09 8.32
CA LEU A 143 -4.70 -7.02 7.31
C LEU A 143 -5.62 -6.43 6.22
N PRO A 144 -6.12 -5.18 6.25
CA PRO A 144 -7.11 -4.69 5.28
C PRO A 144 -6.74 -4.87 3.82
N ALA A 145 -5.52 -4.47 3.44
CA ALA A 145 -5.09 -4.57 2.05
C ALA A 145 -4.85 -6.02 1.60
N VAL A 146 -4.37 -6.91 2.48
CA VAL A 146 -4.23 -8.36 2.18
C VAL A 146 -5.59 -8.97 1.90
N ILE A 147 -6.54 -8.77 2.82
CA ILE A 147 -7.88 -9.38 2.73
C ILE A 147 -8.67 -8.79 1.55
N GLY A 148 -8.58 -7.48 1.33
CA GLY A 148 -9.16 -6.83 0.15
C GLY A 148 -8.61 -7.41 -1.15
N SER A 149 -7.29 -7.59 -1.24
CA SER A 149 -6.64 -8.16 -2.42
C SER A 149 -7.05 -9.61 -2.70
N ILE A 150 -7.13 -10.45 -1.65
CA ILE A 150 -7.59 -11.84 -1.76
C ILE A 150 -9.07 -11.89 -2.16
N ALA A 151 -9.92 -11.04 -1.57
CA ALA A 151 -11.33 -10.97 -1.91
C ALA A 151 -11.55 -10.58 -3.38
N ALA A 152 -10.81 -9.57 -3.87
CA ALA A 152 -10.84 -9.18 -5.28
C ALA A 152 -10.36 -10.30 -6.20
N GLY A 153 -9.25 -10.96 -5.87
CA GLY A 153 -8.71 -12.08 -6.65
C GLY A 153 -9.66 -13.28 -6.70
N GLY A 154 -10.24 -13.65 -5.56
CA GLY A 154 -11.25 -14.72 -5.45
C GLY A 154 -12.49 -14.41 -6.29
N PHE A 155 -12.96 -13.17 -6.25
CA PHE A 155 -14.06 -12.72 -7.09
C PHE A 155 -13.73 -12.79 -8.58
N ILE A 156 -12.56 -12.30 -9.01
CA ILE A 156 -12.14 -12.34 -10.41
C ILE A 156 -12.08 -13.79 -10.92
N ILE A 157 -11.50 -14.71 -10.13
CA ILE A 157 -11.44 -16.13 -10.47
C ILE A 157 -12.84 -16.72 -10.57
N MET A 158 -13.69 -16.51 -9.57
CA MET A 158 -15.07 -17.00 -9.57
C MET A 158 -15.86 -16.47 -10.76
N TRP A 159 -15.80 -15.16 -11.02
CA TRP A 159 -16.47 -14.52 -12.14
C TRP A 159 -16.01 -15.09 -13.48
N SER A 160 -14.70 -15.28 -13.67
CA SER A 160 -14.14 -15.84 -14.91
C SER A 160 -14.59 -17.28 -15.17
N ARG A 161 -14.93 -18.05 -14.13
CA ARG A 161 -15.47 -19.41 -14.25
C ARG A 161 -16.96 -19.43 -14.55
N LEU A 162 -17.72 -18.53 -13.93
CA LEU A 162 -19.18 -18.43 -14.11
C LEU A 162 -19.56 -17.76 -15.43
N PHE A 163 -18.75 -16.80 -15.89
CA PHE A 163 -18.99 -16.04 -17.12
C PHE A 163 -17.75 -16.08 -18.03
N PRO A 164 -17.51 -17.20 -18.74
CA PRO A 164 -16.40 -17.30 -19.67
C PRO A 164 -16.48 -16.21 -20.74
N VAL A 165 -15.38 -15.48 -20.94
CA VAL A 165 -15.34 -14.39 -21.91
C VAL A 165 -15.37 -14.97 -23.33
N LYS A 166 -16.43 -14.65 -24.08
CA LYS A 166 -16.61 -15.14 -25.47
C LYS A 166 -15.61 -14.53 -26.46
N THR A 167 -15.19 -13.30 -26.22
CA THR A 167 -14.18 -12.58 -27.01
C THR A 167 -13.08 -12.11 -26.06
N PRO A 168 -12.02 -12.91 -25.87
CA PRO A 168 -10.94 -12.58 -24.96
C PRO A 168 -10.35 -11.21 -25.27
N TRP A 169 -10.09 -10.43 -24.23
CA TRP A 169 -9.36 -9.19 -24.36
C TRP A 169 -7.97 -9.47 -24.95
N PRO A 170 -7.56 -8.80 -26.05
CA PRO A 170 -6.27 -9.07 -26.68
C PRO A 170 -5.11 -8.78 -25.72
N ALA A 171 -4.18 -9.73 -25.62
CA ALA A 171 -2.85 -9.41 -25.12
C ALA A 171 -2.28 -8.31 -26.04
N ASP A 172 -1.68 -7.26 -25.46
CA ASP A 172 -1.06 -6.21 -26.28
C ASP A 172 0.06 -6.87 -27.09
N PRO A 173 0.02 -6.96 -28.43
CA PRO A 173 1.09 -7.60 -29.18
C PRO A 173 2.36 -6.77 -28.95
N VAL A 174 3.44 -7.42 -28.55
CA VAL A 174 4.77 -6.81 -28.49
C VAL A 174 5.55 -7.30 -29.71
N ASP A 175 6.18 -6.37 -30.42
CA ASP A 175 7.15 -6.66 -31.50
C ASP A 175 8.54 -7.07 -30.96
N THR A 176 8.65 -7.43 -29.69
CA THR A 176 9.87 -8.00 -29.13
C THR A 176 9.83 -9.51 -29.36
N PRO A 177 10.98 -10.16 -29.67
CA PRO A 177 11.02 -11.61 -29.74
C PRO A 177 10.48 -12.14 -28.42
N VAL A 178 9.35 -12.85 -28.52
CA VAL A 178 8.78 -13.63 -27.44
C VAL A 178 9.92 -14.49 -26.95
N VAL A 179 10.41 -14.24 -25.73
CA VAL A 179 11.24 -15.23 -25.07
C VAL A 179 10.34 -16.45 -25.02
N ASP A 180 10.72 -17.50 -25.76
CA ASP A 180 9.93 -18.73 -25.83
C ASP A 180 9.49 -19.05 -24.41
N PRO A 181 8.19 -19.31 -24.18
CA PRO A 181 7.74 -19.70 -22.86
C PRO A 181 8.61 -20.88 -22.47
N VAL A 182 9.52 -20.67 -21.52
CA VAL A 182 10.32 -21.75 -20.98
C VAL A 182 9.30 -22.80 -20.59
N ASP A 183 9.38 -23.98 -21.19
CA ASP A 183 8.58 -25.14 -20.84
C ASP A 183 8.91 -25.47 -19.39
N SER A 184 8.31 -24.72 -18.48
CA SER A 184 8.48 -24.89 -17.05
C SER A 184 7.58 -26.07 -16.75
N PRO A 185 8.13 -27.26 -16.44
CA PRO A 185 7.31 -28.41 -16.07
C PRO A 185 6.37 -27.96 -14.96
N ARG A 186 5.08 -28.32 -15.08
CA ARG A 186 4.02 -27.98 -14.09
C ARG A 186 4.65 -27.96 -12.71
N ALA A 187 4.71 -26.78 -12.10
CA ALA A 187 5.26 -26.68 -10.76
C ALA A 187 4.47 -27.64 -9.88
N GLY A 188 5.12 -28.71 -9.42
CA GLY A 188 4.46 -29.69 -8.55
C GLY A 188 3.88 -28.95 -7.35
N VAL A 189 2.77 -29.44 -6.80
CA VAL A 189 2.04 -28.82 -5.68
C VAL A 189 3.00 -28.34 -4.57
N ARG A 190 4.03 -29.13 -4.28
CA ARG A 190 5.11 -28.78 -3.35
C ARG A 190 5.85 -27.48 -3.72
N ARG A 191 6.28 -27.30 -4.97
CA ARG A 191 6.96 -26.08 -5.44
C ARG A 191 6.06 -24.85 -5.32
N THR A 192 4.78 -25.00 -5.65
CA THR A 192 3.80 -23.91 -5.54
C THR A 192 3.59 -23.52 -4.07
N ILE A 193 3.38 -24.49 -3.19
CA ILE A 193 3.24 -24.25 -1.74
C ILE A 193 4.50 -23.57 -1.19
N THR A 194 5.69 -24.08 -1.52
CA THR A 194 6.95 -23.51 -1.06
C THR A 194 7.15 -22.06 -1.54
N ALA A 195 6.67 -21.71 -2.74
CA ALA A 195 6.79 -20.35 -3.29
C ALA A 195 5.84 -19.33 -2.63
N ILE A 196 4.64 -19.74 -2.25
CA ILE A 196 3.65 -18.85 -1.61
C ILE A 196 3.76 -18.82 -0.09
N MET A 197 4.55 -19.72 0.49
CA MET A 197 4.64 -19.91 1.94
C MET A 197 4.97 -18.65 2.75
N PRO A 198 5.89 -17.75 2.33
CA PRO A 198 6.15 -16.52 3.08
C PRO A 198 4.89 -15.69 3.31
N TYR A 199 4.06 -15.51 2.28
CA TYR A 199 2.85 -14.70 2.36
C TYR A 199 1.78 -15.37 3.24
N VAL A 200 1.63 -16.69 3.12
CA VAL A 200 0.70 -17.47 3.96
C VAL A 200 1.09 -17.40 5.44
N LEU A 201 2.40 -17.50 5.74
CA LEU A 201 2.91 -17.43 7.11
C LEU A 201 2.76 -16.04 7.72
N ILE A 202 2.98 -14.97 6.94
CA ILE A 202 2.75 -13.59 7.40
C ILE A 202 1.28 -13.42 7.81
N LEU A 203 0.35 -13.83 6.94
CA LEU A 203 -1.08 -13.77 7.22
C LEU A 203 -1.44 -14.60 8.46
N LEU A 204 -0.96 -15.84 8.54
CA LEU A 204 -1.24 -16.75 9.65
C LEU A 204 -0.75 -16.17 10.98
N PHE A 205 0.52 -15.76 11.07
CA PHE A 205 1.07 -15.22 12.32
C PHE A 205 0.39 -13.92 12.72
N THR A 206 0.04 -13.05 11.77
CA THR A 206 -0.68 -11.81 12.07
C THR A 206 -2.06 -12.10 12.65
N ILE A 207 -2.80 -13.08 12.11
CA ILE A 207 -4.09 -13.51 12.67
C ILE A 207 -3.89 -14.12 14.07
N LEU A 208 -2.90 -14.99 14.24
CA LEU A 208 -2.63 -15.63 15.54
C LEU A 208 -2.31 -14.60 16.63
N LEU A 209 -1.51 -13.57 16.32
CA LEU A 209 -1.19 -12.50 17.27
C LEU A 209 -2.41 -11.68 17.73
N ARG A 210 -3.53 -11.73 16.98
CA ARG A 210 -4.75 -10.97 17.27
C ARG A 210 -5.79 -11.74 18.07
N ILE A 211 -5.55 -13.03 18.36
CA ILE A 211 -6.39 -13.79 19.29
C ILE A 211 -6.30 -13.11 20.67
N PRO A 212 -7.41 -12.81 21.36
CA PRO A 212 -7.40 -12.04 22.61
C PRO A 212 -6.38 -12.54 23.65
N ALA A 213 -6.31 -13.85 23.87
CA ALA A 213 -5.33 -14.46 24.78
C ALA A 213 -3.86 -14.15 24.38
N ASN A 214 -3.56 -14.11 23.09
CA ASN A 214 -2.23 -13.77 22.58
C ASN A 214 -1.97 -12.27 22.68
N VAL A 215 -2.99 -11.42 22.43
CA VAL A 215 -2.87 -9.97 22.62
C VAL A 215 -2.51 -9.65 24.07
N ASP A 216 -3.19 -10.27 25.04
CA ASP A 216 -2.91 -10.08 26.47
C ASP A 216 -1.49 -10.57 26.82
N PHE A 217 -1.12 -11.75 26.33
CA PHE A 217 0.21 -12.32 26.54
C PHE A 217 1.33 -11.41 26.01
N PHE A 218 1.23 -10.95 24.76
CA PHE A 218 2.23 -10.08 24.12
C PHE A 218 2.18 -8.62 24.58
N SER A 219 1.11 -8.21 25.25
CA SER A 219 1.01 -6.90 25.92
C SER A 219 1.68 -6.88 27.30
N SER A 220 2.12 -8.04 27.82
CA SER A 220 2.82 -8.11 29.09
C SER A 220 4.13 -7.30 29.08
N PRO A 221 4.61 -6.80 30.24
CA PRO A 221 5.80 -5.96 30.33
C PRO A 221 7.08 -6.56 29.73
N PHE A 222 7.16 -7.89 29.66
CA PHE A 222 8.29 -8.60 29.04
C PHE A 222 8.33 -8.41 27.52
N PHE A 223 7.17 -8.51 26.86
CA PHE A 223 7.07 -8.39 25.40
C PHE A 223 6.87 -6.95 24.92
N THR A 224 6.39 -6.08 25.80
CA THR A 224 6.20 -4.65 25.54
C THR A 224 6.84 -3.81 26.65
N PRO A 225 8.19 -3.79 26.77
CA PRO A 225 8.86 -2.95 27.74
C PRO A 225 8.57 -1.47 27.49
N LYS A 226 8.36 -0.74 28.59
CA LYS A 226 8.27 0.72 28.61
C LYS A 226 9.66 1.29 28.83
N VAL A 227 10.16 2.01 27.84
CA VAL A 227 11.47 2.66 27.89
C VAL A 227 11.26 4.16 27.95
N THR A 228 11.82 4.78 28.98
CA THR A 228 11.84 6.24 29.12
C THR A 228 13.17 6.75 28.59
N ILE A 229 13.14 7.41 27.42
CA ILE A 229 14.35 7.84 26.71
C ILE A 229 14.89 9.16 27.26
N TYR A 230 14.03 10.01 27.82
CA TYR A 230 14.36 11.33 28.37
C TYR A 230 14.03 11.36 29.87
N GLY A 231 14.94 11.82 30.72
CA GLY A 231 14.77 11.83 32.19
C GLY A 231 14.25 13.14 32.80
N GLY A 232 13.78 14.10 32.00
CA GLY A 232 13.25 15.37 32.51
C GLY A 232 11.82 15.29 33.03
N GLN A 233 11.31 16.40 33.57
CA GLN A 233 9.90 16.51 33.96
C GLN A 233 8.99 16.25 32.74
N ASN A 234 7.96 15.40 32.89
CA ASN A 234 7.07 14.90 31.83
C ASN A 234 7.69 13.95 30.79
N ALA A 235 8.70 13.19 31.19
CA ALA A 235 9.27 12.10 30.39
C ALA A 235 8.21 11.09 29.89
N ALA A 236 7.88 11.15 28.60
CA ALA A 236 7.00 10.17 27.98
C ALA A 236 7.71 8.80 27.87
N SER A 237 7.07 7.76 28.40
CA SER A 237 7.53 6.38 28.22
C SER A 237 7.08 5.85 26.86
N VAL A 238 8.02 5.23 26.13
CA VAL A 238 7.76 4.61 24.82
C VAL A 238 7.62 3.11 25.03
N GLN A 239 6.50 2.56 24.57
CA GLN A 239 6.30 1.11 24.53
C GLN A 239 6.95 0.52 23.29
N ILE A 240 7.76 -0.53 23.47
CA ILE A 240 8.43 -1.24 22.38
C ILE A 240 7.87 -2.66 22.28
N PRO A 241 6.81 -2.90 21.49
CA PRO A 241 6.24 -4.23 21.31
C PRO A 241 7.14 -5.06 20.37
N TRP A 242 8.24 -5.60 20.91
CA TRP A 242 9.27 -6.23 20.09
C TRP A 242 8.83 -7.59 19.56
N ALA A 243 7.99 -8.35 20.28
CA ALA A 243 7.57 -9.68 19.85
C ALA A 243 6.34 -9.68 18.93
N SER A 244 5.40 -8.76 19.16
CA SER A 244 4.16 -8.65 18.37
C SER A 244 4.26 -7.63 17.22
N GLY A 245 5.40 -6.97 17.06
CA GLY A 245 5.63 -6.03 15.97
C GLY A 245 5.77 -6.70 14.60
N ALA A 246 5.37 -5.99 13.55
CA ALA A 246 5.46 -6.44 12.15
C ALA A 246 6.84 -6.97 11.76
N GLY A 247 7.92 -6.34 12.25
CA GLY A 247 9.29 -6.77 11.98
C GLY A 247 9.60 -8.18 12.46
N THR A 248 9.10 -8.58 13.63
CA THR A 248 9.33 -9.93 14.19
C THR A 248 8.56 -10.99 13.43
N VAL A 249 7.32 -10.68 13.03
CA VAL A 249 6.53 -11.54 12.14
C VAL A 249 7.28 -11.79 10.83
N LEU A 250 7.83 -10.74 10.22
CA LEU A 250 8.60 -10.85 8.97
C LEU A 250 9.89 -11.65 9.14
N ILE A 251 10.63 -11.46 10.24
CA ILE A 251 11.87 -12.20 10.52
C ILE A 251 11.57 -13.69 10.70
N ILE A 252 10.61 -14.04 11.57
CA ILE A 252 10.24 -15.44 11.82
C ILE A 252 9.77 -16.10 10.53
N THR A 253 8.91 -15.41 9.77
CA THR A 253 8.42 -15.90 8.48
C THR A 253 9.57 -16.11 7.49
N GLY A 254 10.52 -15.18 7.41
CA GLY A 254 11.69 -15.29 6.54
C GLY A 254 12.59 -16.46 6.90
N ILE A 255 12.77 -16.76 8.19
CA ILE A 255 13.57 -17.90 8.67
C ILE A 255 12.90 -19.22 8.29
N ILE A 256 11.61 -19.39 8.64
CA ILE A 256 10.85 -20.61 8.35
C ILE A 256 10.78 -20.82 6.82
N SER A 257 10.49 -19.75 6.08
CA SER A 257 10.45 -19.77 4.63
C SER A 257 11.78 -20.06 3.97
N GLY A 258 12.87 -19.55 4.55
CA GLY A 258 14.21 -19.85 4.12
C GLY A 258 14.51 -21.34 4.19
N PHE A 259 14.27 -21.95 5.35
CA PHE A 259 14.55 -23.36 5.55
C PHE A 259 13.67 -24.27 4.71
N ALA A 260 12.37 -23.96 4.56
CA ALA A 260 11.48 -24.73 3.70
C ALA A 260 11.89 -24.66 2.20
N GLN A 261 12.52 -23.56 1.79
CA GLN A 261 13.11 -23.39 0.46
C GLN A 261 14.50 -24.05 0.31
N GLY A 262 15.02 -24.67 1.36
CA GLY A 262 16.33 -25.34 1.35
C GLY A 262 17.53 -24.39 1.48
N LEU A 263 17.32 -23.16 1.98
CA LEU A 263 18.43 -22.24 2.25
C LEU A 263 19.18 -22.66 3.53
N SER A 264 20.51 -22.64 3.47
CA SER A 264 21.35 -22.82 4.66
C SER A 264 21.37 -21.56 5.52
N ILE A 265 21.63 -21.71 6.82
CA ILE A 265 21.72 -20.57 7.76
C ILE A 265 22.76 -19.54 7.33
N ARG A 266 23.87 -19.98 6.72
CA ARG A 266 24.90 -19.08 6.17
C ARG A 266 24.35 -18.21 5.04
N ARG A 267 23.51 -18.77 4.16
CA ARG A 267 22.87 -18.00 3.07
C ARG A 267 21.82 -17.04 3.63
N LEU A 268 21.04 -17.44 4.63
CA LEU A 268 20.10 -16.56 5.30
C LEU A 268 20.80 -15.36 5.95
N LEU A 269 21.83 -15.60 6.76
CA LEU A 269 22.60 -14.53 7.40
C LEU A 269 23.32 -13.63 6.39
N ARG A 270 23.88 -14.20 5.31
CA ARG A 270 24.49 -13.40 4.24
C ARG A 270 23.46 -12.51 3.55
N THR A 271 22.25 -13.04 3.28
CA THR A 271 21.16 -12.27 2.67
C THR A 271 20.72 -11.15 3.59
N LEU A 272 20.54 -11.45 4.88
CA LEU A 272 20.21 -10.45 5.90
C LEU A 272 21.26 -9.32 5.96
N ALA A 273 22.55 -9.67 6.00
CA ALA A 273 23.64 -8.69 6.03
C ALA A 273 23.69 -7.81 4.77
N VAL A 274 23.46 -8.39 3.59
CA VAL A 274 23.36 -7.63 2.34
C VAL A 274 22.17 -6.68 2.38
N THR A 275 21.02 -7.14 2.86
CA THR A 275 19.81 -6.30 3.00
C THR A 275 20.04 -5.15 3.99
N PHE A 276 20.63 -5.41 5.17
CA PHE A 276 20.97 -4.36 6.14
C PHE A 276 21.85 -3.26 5.56
N ARG A 277 22.86 -3.63 4.75
CA ARG A 277 23.72 -2.64 4.07
C ARG A 277 22.95 -1.84 3.02
N LYS A 278 22.03 -2.47 2.30
CA LYS A 278 21.21 -1.80 1.27
C LYS A 278 20.24 -0.78 1.86
N ILE A 279 19.61 -1.09 3.00
CA ILE A 279 18.60 -0.21 3.61
C ILE A 279 19.20 0.91 4.47
N GLY A 280 20.53 0.96 4.65
CA GLY A 280 21.19 1.93 5.55
C GLY A 280 20.87 3.39 5.19
N LEU A 281 20.90 3.76 3.92
CA LEU A 281 20.55 5.11 3.47
C LEU A 281 19.06 5.43 3.69
N THR A 282 18.18 4.45 3.43
CA THR A 282 16.74 4.57 3.71
C THR A 282 16.50 4.78 5.21
N ALA A 283 17.21 4.05 6.08
CA ALA A 283 17.10 4.20 7.52
C ALA A 283 17.52 5.60 7.99
N VAL A 284 18.65 6.14 7.49
CA VAL A 284 19.08 7.52 7.79
C VAL A 284 18.00 8.53 7.37
N THR A 285 17.39 8.33 6.21
CA THR A 285 16.34 9.21 5.69
C THR A 285 15.10 9.20 6.61
N VAL A 286 14.60 8.01 6.97
CA VAL A 286 13.44 7.87 7.87
C VAL A 286 13.74 8.45 9.25
N LEU A 287 14.91 8.17 9.82
CA LEU A 287 15.31 8.73 11.12
C LEU A 287 15.39 10.27 11.06
N SER A 288 15.91 10.82 9.98
CA SER A 288 16.00 12.27 9.76
C SER A 288 14.60 12.90 9.64
N ILE A 289 13.68 12.25 8.91
CA ILE A 289 12.30 12.70 8.77
C ILE A 289 11.56 12.67 10.12
N VAL A 290 11.72 11.60 10.91
CA VAL A 290 11.16 11.50 12.27
C VAL A 290 11.73 12.57 13.18
N ALA A 291 13.05 12.78 13.15
CA ALA A 291 13.72 13.81 13.94
C ALA A 291 13.20 15.21 13.56
N LEU A 292 13.11 15.52 12.27
CA LEU A 292 12.58 16.78 11.76
C LEU A 292 11.12 16.99 12.22
N ALA A 293 10.26 15.98 12.05
CA ALA A 293 8.85 16.07 12.46
C ALA A 293 8.72 16.36 13.97
N ARG A 294 9.55 15.71 14.81
CA ARG A 294 9.60 15.97 16.25
C ARG A 294 10.11 17.37 16.57
N VAL A 295 11.15 17.84 15.90
CA VAL A 295 11.66 19.22 16.05
C VAL A 295 10.59 20.22 15.66
N MET A 296 9.92 20.06 14.52
CA MET A 296 8.82 20.93 14.07
C MET A 296 7.67 20.97 15.07
N THR A 297 7.36 19.82 15.69
CA THR A 297 6.31 19.72 16.71
C THR A 297 6.72 20.44 18.00
N TYR A 298 7.88 20.14 18.55
CA TYR A 298 8.34 20.69 19.83
C TYR A 298 8.73 22.17 19.75
N SER A 299 9.16 22.66 18.59
CA SER A 299 9.44 24.09 18.37
C SER A 299 8.19 24.93 18.10
N GLY A 300 7.00 24.32 18.01
CA GLY A 300 5.74 25.03 17.73
C GLY A 300 5.54 25.42 16.26
N MET A 301 6.41 24.98 15.34
CA MET A 301 6.24 25.23 13.89
C MET A 301 4.94 24.60 13.37
N VAL A 302 4.63 23.37 13.80
CA VAL A 302 3.39 22.68 13.41
C VAL A 302 2.16 23.48 13.85
N TYR A 303 2.16 23.98 15.09
CA TYR A 303 1.06 24.80 15.62
C TYR A 303 0.90 26.10 14.84
N SER A 304 2.00 26.78 14.51
CA SER A 304 1.95 28.04 13.74
C SER A 304 1.36 27.84 12.34
N LEU A 305 1.77 26.76 11.65
CA LEU A 305 1.19 26.37 10.36
C LEU A 305 -0.28 25.97 10.50
N ALA A 306 -0.64 25.26 11.57
CA ALA A 306 -2.01 24.81 11.82
C ALA A 306 -2.97 25.98 12.07
N VAL A 307 -2.57 26.99 12.84
CA VAL A 307 -3.36 28.21 13.06
C VAL A 307 -3.55 28.98 11.75
N ALA A 308 -2.48 29.10 10.95
CA ALA A 308 -2.57 29.73 9.63
C ALA A 308 -3.51 28.94 8.70
N ALA A 309 -3.39 27.61 8.67
CA ALA A 309 -4.27 26.74 7.90
C ALA A 309 -5.73 26.80 8.38
N GLY A 310 -5.95 26.93 9.69
CA GLY A 310 -7.26 27.08 10.31
C GLY A 310 -8.02 28.33 9.87
N THR A 311 -7.33 29.36 9.34
CA THR A 311 -8.00 30.53 8.74
C THR A 311 -8.84 30.19 7.52
N LEU A 312 -8.55 29.06 6.85
CA LEU A 312 -9.36 28.53 5.76
C LEU A 312 -10.68 27.93 6.26
N GLY A 313 -10.78 27.66 7.57
CA GLY A 313 -11.95 27.09 8.22
C GLY A 313 -12.44 25.84 7.50
N ILE A 314 -13.71 25.86 7.11
CA ILE A 314 -14.39 24.75 6.45
C ILE A 314 -13.74 24.32 5.13
N TRP A 315 -12.91 25.15 4.50
CA TRP A 315 -12.24 24.86 3.23
C TRP A 315 -10.93 24.08 3.37
N PHE A 316 -10.32 24.05 4.56
CA PHE A 316 -9.07 23.31 4.79
C PHE A 316 -9.12 21.81 4.42
N PRO A 317 -10.22 21.06 4.68
CA PRO A 317 -10.39 19.68 4.23
C PRO A 317 -10.11 19.43 2.74
N LEU A 318 -10.35 20.40 1.84
CA LEU A 318 -10.01 20.28 0.42
C LEU A 318 -8.50 20.17 0.17
N LEU A 319 -7.67 20.78 1.02
CA LEU A 319 -6.22 20.76 0.88
C LEU A 319 -5.60 19.53 1.53
N SER A 320 -6.30 18.89 2.46
CA SER A 320 -5.76 17.83 3.30
C SER A 320 -5.20 16.64 2.48
N PRO A 321 -5.92 16.07 1.48
CA PRO A 321 -5.35 15.01 0.63
C PRO A 321 -4.16 15.46 -0.22
N PHE A 322 -4.11 16.73 -0.65
CA PHE A 322 -2.97 17.25 -1.42
C PHE A 322 -1.69 17.31 -0.58
N ILE A 323 -1.80 17.67 0.70
CA ILE A 323 -0.66 17.65 1.63
C ILE A 323 -0.10 16.23 1.75
N GLY A 324 -0.98 15.25 1.95
CA GLY A 324 -0.59 13.83 1.98
C GLY A 324 0.11 13.38 0.70
N MET A 325 -0.45 13.71 -0.45
CA MET A 325 0.11 13.42 -1.77
C MET A 325 1.50 14.03 -1.96
N ILE A 326 1.69 15.32 -1.62
CA ILE A 326 2.98 15.99 -1.74
C ILE A 326 4.02 15.32 -0.83
N GLY A 327 3.63 14.95 0.40
CA GLY A 327 4.52 14.25 1.31
C GLY A 327 5.02 12.93 0.75
N THR A 328 4.14 12.10 0.18
CA THR A 328 4.59 10.83 -0.44
C THR A 328 5.33 11.06 -1.76
N PHE A 329 4.94 12.04 -2.57
CA PHE A 329 5.66 12.36 -3.80
C PHE A 329 7.14 12.69 -3.52
N LEU A 330 7.39 13.50 -2.48
CA LEU A 330 8.75 13.90 -2.08
C LEU A 330 9.53 12.78 -1.39
N THR A 331 8.87 12.00 -0.52
CA THR A 331 9.55 11.01 0.32
C THR A 331 9.56 9.58 -0.24
N GLY A 332 8.68 9.28 -1.20
CA GLY A 332 8.44 7.93 -1.69
C GLY A 332 7.72 7.00 -0.72
N SER A 333 7.19 7.48 0.41
CA SER A 333 6.60 6.64 1.46
C SER A 333 5.44 7.30 2.19
N ASP A 334 4.29 6.61 2.23
CA ASP A 334 3.12 7.04 3.01
C ASP A 334 3.40 7.18 4.50
N THR A 335 4.15 6.23 5.07
CA THR A 335 4.61 6.31 6.45
C THR A 335 5.40 7.59 6.69
N SER A 336 6.29 7.98 5.77
CA SER A 336 7.08 9.21 5.89
C SER A 336 6.24 10.46 5.71
N SER A 337 5.25 10.44 4.81
CA SER A 337 4.25 11.52 4.66
C SER A 337 3.44 11.72 5.95
N ASN A 338 2.96 10.63 6.54
CA ASN A 338 2.26 10.65 7.83
C ASN A 338 3.16 11.12 8.96
N ILE A 339 4.47 10.82 8.91
CA ILE A 339 5.43 11.36 9.86
C ILE A 339 5.55 12.88 9.77
N LEU A 340 5.67 13.40 8.55
CA LEU A 340 5.87 14.83 8.32
C LEU A 340 4.63 15.66 8.59
N PHE A 341 3.46 15.18 8.17
CA PHE A 341 2.25 16.01 8.10
C PHE A 341 1.10 15.53 8.98
N GLY A 342 1.17 14.34 9.59
CA GLY A 342 0.10 13.82 10.43
C GLY A 342 -0.28 14.76 11.58
N SER A 343 0.71 15.26 12.32
CA SER A 343 0.47 16.23 13.40
C SER A 343 -0.06 17.56 12.87
N LEU A 344 0.42 18.04 11.72
CA LEU A 344 -0.13 19.24 11.08
C LEU A 344 -1.62 19.09 10.77
N GLN A 345 -2.02 17.93 10.25
CA GLN A 345 -3.41 17.65 9.87
C GLN A 345 -4.32 17.63 11.09
N LYS A 346 -3.90 16.96 12.17
CA LYS A 346 -4.61 16.96 13.45
C LYS A 346 -4.77 18.39 13.99
N GLU A 347 -3.68 19.13 14.12
CA GLU A 347 -3.72 20.47 14.71
C GLU A 347 -4.51 21.46 13.82
N SER A 348 -4.42 21.31 12.50
CA SER A 348 -5.20 22.13 11.57
C SER A 348 -6.70 21.80 11.63
N ALA A 349 -7.05 20.53 11.83
CA ALA A 349 -8.45 20.13 12.07
C ALA A 349 -9.00 20.79 13.33
N ILE A 350 -8.25 20.75 14.43
CA ILE A 350 -8.63 21.41 15.68
C ILE A 350 -8.81 22.92 15.47
N ALA A 351 -7.87 23.57 14.77
CA ALA A 351 -7.96 25.00 14.47
C ALA A 351 -9.14 25.36 13.54
N ALA A 352 -9.49 24.47 12.62
CA ALA A 352 -10.62 24.64 11.69
C ALA A 352 -11.97 24.21 12.26
N GLY A 353 -12.01 23.60 13.46
CA GLY A 353 -13.24 23.06 14.06
C GLY A 353 -13.75 21.78 13.37
N VAL A 354 -12.86 21.00 12.76
CA VAL A 354 -13.15 19.74 12.04
C VAL A 354 -12.64 18.54 12.85
N GLU A 355 -13.24 17.37 12.67
CA GLU A 355 -12.83 16.13 13.32
C GLU A 355 -11.35 15.77 13.01
N PRO A 356 -10.46 15.69 14.02
CA PRO A 356 -9.04 15.47 13.78
C PRO A 356 -8.70 14.12 13.15
N GLU A 357 -9.45 13.07 13.48
CA GLU A 357 -9.27 11.74 12.89
C GLU A 357 -9.60 11.72 11.40
N TRP A 358 -10.57 12.54 10.96
CA TRP A 358 -10.96 12.63 9.56
C TRP A 358 -9.86 13.24 8.68
N LEU A 359 -9.26 14.35 9.10
CA LEU A 359 -8.18 14.99 8.33
C LEU A 359 -6.85 14.26 8.44
N ALA A 360 -6.57 13.64 9.59
CA ALA A 360 -5.41 12.75 9.71
C ALA A 360 -5.55 11.55 8.75
N ALA A 361 -6.73 10.93 8.66
CA ALA A 361 -7.00 9.87 7.68
C ALA A 361 -6.85 10.39 6.24
N ALA A 362 -7.33 11.61 5.94
CA ALA A 362 -7.22 12.22 4.62
C ALA A 362 -5.77 12.42 4.18
N ASN A 363 -4.85 12.66 5.12
CA ASN A 363 -3.41 12.66 4.84
C ASN A 363 -2.93 11.30 4.34
N THR A 364 -3.33 10.22 4.99
CA THR A 364 -2.96 8.86 4.58
C THR A 364 -3.59 8.52 3.23
N SER A 365 -4.87 8.84 3.04
CA SER A 365 -5.58 8.59 1.78
C SER A 365 -4.93 9.34 0.61
N GLY A 366 -4.58 10.61 0.80
CA GLY A 366 -3.85 11.41 -0.20
C GLY A 366 -2.42 10.93 -0.44
N ALA A 367 -1.74 10.47 0.61
CA ALA A 367 -0.40 9.89 0.54
C ALA A 367 -0.33 8.73 -0.47
N THR A 368 -1.34 7.85 -0.49
CA THR A 368 -1.36 6.72 -1.43
C THR A 368 -1.32 7.17 -2.89
N ALA A 369 -1.91 8.33 -3.20
CA ALA A 369 -1.89 8.88 -4.55
C ALA A 369 -0.49 9.39 -4.93
N GLY A 370 0.23 10.01 -3.99
CA GLY A 370 1.60 10.49 -4.22
C GLY A 370 2.58 9.35 -4.52
N LYS A 371 2.31 8.14 -4.02
CA LYS A 371 3.18 6.97 -4.21
C LYS A 371 3.44 6.66 -5.68
N MET A 372 2.40 6.68 -6.51
CA MET A 372 2.47 6.30 -7.93
C MET A 372 3.36 7.23 -8.78
N ILE A 373 3.56 8.47 -8.34
CA ILE A 373 4.37 9.49 -9.03
C ILE A 373 5.70 9.77 -8.31
N SER A 374 5.96 9.11 -7.19
CA SER A 374 7.19 9.34 -6.44
C SER A 374 8.42 8.90 -7.25
N PRO A 375 9.53 9.66 -7.24
CA PRO A 375 10.75 9.29 -7.95
C PRO A 375 11.23 7.87 -7.60
N GLN A 376 11.05 7.46 -6.35
CA GLN A 376 11.40 6.13 -5.87
C GLN A 376 10.58 5.02 -6.56
N SER A 377 9.24 5.08 -6.52
CA SER A 377 8.40 4.06 -7.18
C SER A 377 8.60 4.06 -8.69
N LEU A 378 8.75 5.23 -9.31
CA LEU A 378 9.02 5.35 -10.75
C LEU A 378 10.36 4.71 -11.13
N SER A 379 11.41 4.92 -10.35
CA SER A 379 12.72 4.32 -10.60
C SER A 379 12.70 2.80 -10.44
N ILE A 380 11.99 2.28 -9.43
CA ILE A 380 11.85 0.83 -9.24
C ILE A 380 11.05 0.18 -10.39
N ALA A 381 9.95 0.81 -10.80
CA ALA A 381 9.16 0.38 -11.95
C ALA A 381 9.98 0.44 -13.24
N ALA A 382 10.76 1.51 -13.46
CA ALA A 382 11.62 1.65 -14.64
C ALA A 382 12.72 0.57 -14.68
N ALA A 383 13.41 0.34 -13.56
CA ALA A 383 14.47 -0.65 -13.48
C ALA A 383 13.96 -2.09 -13.71
N SER A 384 12.80 -2.43 -13.16
CA SER A 384 12.21 -3.77 -13.28
C SER A 384 11.58 -4.08 -14.64
N THR A 385 11.26 -3.04 -15.41
CA THR A 385 10.61 -3.18 -16.73
C THR A 385 11.53 -2.90 -17.91
N GLY A 386 12.84 -2.71 -17.67
CA GLY A 386 13.81 -2.39 -18.73
C GLY A 386 13.62 -0.98 -19.32
N LEU A 387 13.02 -0.07 -18.55
CA LEU A 387 12.75 1.33 -18.91
C LEU A 387 13.63 2.31 -18.12
N ALA A 388 14.76 1.85 -17.57
CA ALA A 388 15.70 2.71 -16.84
C ALA A 388 16.09 3.94 -17.67
N GLY A 389 16.00 5.14 -17.09
CA GLY A 389 16.21 6.41 -17.80
C GLY A 389 14.98 6.95 -18.55
N ARG A 390 13.85 6.21 -18.54
CA ARG A 390 12.55 6.63 -19.13
C ARG A 390 11.48 6.87 -18.07
N GLU A 391 11.88 7.20 -16.84
CA GLU A 391 10.99 7.50 -15.71
C GLU A 391 10.02 8.66 -16.05
N LYS A 392 10.44 9.58 -16.92
CA LYS A 392 9.60 10.68 -17.43
C LYS A 392 8.34 10.15 -18.14
N GLU A 393 8.42 9.04 -18.85
CA GLU A 393 7.26 8.47 -19.55
C GLU A 393 6.29 7.82 -18.57
N LEU A 394 6.81 7.14 -17.54
CA LEU A 394 6.02 6.61 -16.45
C LEU A 394 5.29 7.73 -15.71
N PHE A 395 6.02 8.80 -15.33
CA PHE A 395 5.44 9.97 -14.68
C PHE A 395 4.35 10.62 -15.53
N ARG A 396 4.58 10.83 -16.83
CA ARG A 396 3.56 11.38 -17.74
C ARG A 396 2.32 10.48 -17.85
N GLY A 397 2.50 9.17 -17.72
CA GLY A 397 1.43 8.18 -17.73
C GLY A 397 0.60 8.14 -16.44
N THR A 398 1.18 8.55 -15.31
CA THR A 398 0.52 8.44 -13.98
C THR A 398 0.09 9.79 -13.39
N VAL A 399 0.72 10.91 -13.75
CA VAL A 399 0.50 12.22 -13.11
C VAL A 399 -0.95 12.71 -13.19
N TRP A 400 -1.61 12.56 -14.35
CA TRP A 400 -3.00 13.00 -14.49
C TRP A 400 -3.96 12.15 -13.68
N PHE A 401 -3.65 10.86 -13.53
CA PHE A 401 -4.42 9.99 -12.64
C PHE A 401 -4.20 10.38 -11.18
N CYS A 402 -2.97 10.70 -10.77
CA CYS A 402 -2.66 11.19 -9.43
C CYS A 402 -3.45 12.47 -9.10
N VAL A 403 -3.44 13.47 -9.98
CA VAL A 403 -4.18 14.72 -9.76
C VAL A 403 -5.69 14.48 -9.69
N ALA A 404 -6.23 13.66 -10.60
CA ALA A 404 -7.66 13.32 -10.59
C ALA A 404 -8.06 12.55 -9.33
N TYR A 405 -7.24 11.56 -8.91
CA TYR A 405 -7.41 10.85 -7.65
C TYR A 405 -7.56 11.85 -6.51
N VAL A 406 -6.55 12.73 -6.33
CA VAL A 406 -6.48 13.60 -5.16
C VAL A 406 -7.57 14.65 -5.16
N ALA A 407 -7.96 15.15 -6.33
CA ALA A 407 -9.10 16.04 -6.47
C ALA A 407 -10.42 15.35 -6.05
N VAL A 408 -10.66 14.11 -6.48
CA VAL A 408 -11.84 13.34 -6.05
C VAL A 408 -11.80 13.09 -4.55
N MET A 409 -10.64 12.70 -4.00
CA MET A 409 -10.46 12.50 -2.57
C MET A 409 -10.73 13.79 -1.78
N ALA A 410 -10.21 14.94 -2.23
CA ALA A 410 -10.45 16.24 -1.62
C ALA A 410 -11.93 16.58 -1.58
N ILE A 411 -12.66 16.35 -2.68
CA ILE A 411 -14.10 16.57 -2.75
C ILE A 411 -14.83 15.66 -1.75
N ILE A 412 -14.48 14.37 -1.67
CA ILE A 412 -15.09 13.43 -0.72
C ILE A 412 -14.84 13.89 0.72
N VAL A 413 -13.58 14.20 1.05
CA VAL A 413 -13.17 14.62 2.39
C VAL A 413 -13.91 15.88 2.81
N PHE A 414 -13.96 16.89 1.93
CA PHE A 414 -14.70 18.13 2.18
C PHE A 414 -16.20 17.92 2.29
N ALA A 415 -16.81 17.19 1.36
CA ALA A 415 -18.26 16.97 1.34
C ALA A 415 -18.75 16.27 2.62
N VAL A 416 -18.01 15.27 3.11
CA VAL A 416 -18.34 14.58 4.37
C VAL A 416 -18.17 15.51 5.57
N THR A 417 -17.21 16.43 5.56
CA THR A 417 -17.05 17.42 6.65
C THR A 417 -18.21 18.41 6.77
N LEU A 418 -19.04 18.57 5.73
CA LEU A 418 -20.21 19.44 5.77
C LEU A 418 -21.42 18.84 6.51
N PHE A 419 -21.39 17.53 6.79
CA PHE A 419 -22.44 16.78 7.46
C PHE A 419 -21.93 16.28 8.82
#